data_AF-A0A926GCY3-F1
#
_entry.id   AF-A0A926GCY3-F1
#
_cell.length_a   1.000
_cell.length_b   1.000
_cell.length_c   1.000
_cell.angle_alpha   90.00
_cell.angle_beta   90.00
_cell.angle_gamma   90.00
#
_symmetry.space_group_name_H-M   'P 1'
#
loop_
_entity.id
_entity.type
_entity.pdbx_description
1 polymer ?
#
loop_
_entity_poly.entity_id
_entity_poly.type
_entity_poly.pdbx_seq_one_letter_code
_entity_poly.pdbx_strand_id
1 'polypeptide(L)'
;MDPLPAPSGCAGKAPKQFDVILTNPPFGGKEGKDAQKNFAFETSSTQVLFVQDILAELAPKGTCAIVLDEGMLFRTNESSFVETKRKLVDECDLWAIVSLPGGVFSTAGAGVKTNLLFFTKGKKTERIWYYDLSHVKVGKKTPLTLAHFGFDKDGKPLADSALPANLTADWLEQEENAGRPFPSYARLLPLRGKTEADSRYSWTIDFAARRAKAREEMQPILAQAAETKAEVIDLKEKLKRLKKLKTSDAEVAALIGEISEKDKAARELEAQAAAIDAAVFDLKAVNPSTVAKFDDRSPAEIIQSIHHQGRIVAEALARLAALVEKDGASLPKVDVARR
;
A
#
# COMPACT_ATOMS: atom_id res chain seq x y z
N MET A 1 14.13 -4.35 24.97
CA MET A 1 15.07 -4.18 23.85
C MET A 1 16.17 -3.24 24.29
N ASP A 2 17.43 -3.57 23.98
CA ASP A 2 18.43 -2.53 23.82
C ASP A 2 18.00 -1.64 22.64
N PRO A 3 18.19 -0.31 22.73
CA PRO A 3 17.85 0.60 21.63
C PRO A 3 18.50 0.11 20.32
N LEU A 4 17.88 0.46 19.18
CA LEU A 4 18.45 0.22 17.85
C LEU A 4 19.98 0.46 17.90
N PRO A 5 20.82 -0.48 17.43
CA PRO A 5 22.26 -0.37 17.59
C PRO A 5 22.70 0.96 17.00
N ALA A 6 23.18 1.85 17.88
CA ALA A 6 23.69 3.14 17.48
C ALA A 6 24.81 2.90 16.45
N PRO A 7 24.86 3.67 15.35
CA PRO A 7 25.97 3.58 14.41
C PRO A 7 27.29 3.72 15.18
N SER A 8 28.23 2.84 14.89
CA SER A 8 29.50 2.65 15.58
C SER A 8 30.24 3.98 15.74
N GLY A 9 30.05 4.65 16.88
CA GLY A 9 30.59 6.00 17.12
C GLY A 9 29.91 6.82 18.22
N CYS A 10 28.66 6.50 18.61
CA CYS A 10 27.95 7.26 19.64
C CYS A 10 28.01 6.57 21.01
N ALA A 11 29.09 6.80 21.76
CA ALA A 11 29.25 6.37 23.16
C ALA A 11 28.50 7.27 24.16
N GLY A 12 27.19 7.48 23.93
CA GLY A 12 26.29 8.20 24.85
C GLY A 12 24.94 7.49 24.91
N LYS A 13 24.22 7.59 26.04
CA LYS A 13 22.84 7.10 26.14
C LYS A 13 22.02 7.79 25.03
N ALA A 14 21.54 7.02 24.06
CA ALA A 14 20.65 7.54 23.04
C ALA A 14 19.44 8.23 23.71
N PRO A 15 19.00 9.39 23.20
CA PRO A 15 17.80 10.03 23.72
C PRO A 15 16.61 9.08 23.52
N LYS A 16 15.66 9.12 24.46
CA LYS A 16 14.45 8.28 24.38
C LYS A 16 13.53 8.67 23.22
N GLN A 17 13.66 9.91 22.75
CA GLN A 17 12.84 10.46 21.68
C GLN A 17 13.65 11.30 20.69
N PHE A 18 13.18 11.38 19.46
CA PHE A 18 13.85 12.05 18.35
C PHE A 18 12.91 13.03 17.65
N ASP A 19 13.42 14.19 17.24
CA ASP A 19 12.67 15.18 16.45
C ASP A 19 12.48 14.74 14.99
N VAL A 20 13.43 13.97 14.45
CA VAL A 20 13.40 13.48 13.07
C VAL A 20 13.80 12.01 13.03
N ILE A 21 12.99 11.19 12.38
CA ILE A 21 13.28 9.77 12.13
C ILE A 21 13.21 9.52 10.62
N LEU A 22 14.33 9.11 10.02
CA LEU A 22 14.40 8.66 8.63
C LEU A 22 14.81 7.20 8.61
N THR A 23 13.96 6.31 8.09
CA THR A 23 14.24 4.87 8.19
C THR A 23 13.64 4.04 7.06
N ASN A 24 14.31 2.93 6.77
CA ASN A 24 13.86 1.88 5.87
C ASN A 24 13.92 0.54 6.65
N PRO A 25 12.87 0.22 7.42
CA PRO A 25 12.78 -1.04 8.17
C PRO A 25 12.87 -2.25 7.23
N PRO A 26 13.28 -3.42 7.72
CA PRO A 26 13.30 -4.64 6.92
C PRO A 26 11.91 -4.94 6.33
N PHE A 27 11.89 -5.45 5.09
CA PHE A 27 10.65 -5.85 4.44
C PHE A 27 10.24 -7.27 4.84
N GLY A 28 9.02 -7.43 5.37
CA GLY A 28 8.56 -8.69 5.93
C GLY A 28 9.37 -9.13 7.16
N GLY A 29 9.44 -10.44 7.41
CA GLY A 29 10.08 -11.00 8.59
C GLY A 29 9.11 -11.34 9.72
N LYS A 30 9.56 -12.20 10.63
CA LYS A 30 8.80 -12.59 11.82
C LYS A 30 9.66 -12.47 13.07
N GLU A 31 9.20 -11.74 14.06
CA GLU A 31 9.84 -11.65 15.37
C GLU A 31 9.39 -12.78 16.31
N GLY A 32 10.31 -13.19 17.18
CA GLY A 32 10.04 -14.20 18.22
C GLY A 32 9.04 -13.72 19.26
N LYS A 33 8.32 -14.65 19.91
CA LYS A 33 7.21 -14.36 20.84
C LYS A 33 7.58 -13.39 21.98
N ASP A 34 8.82 -13.42 22.46
CA ASP A 34 9.25 -12.55 23.56
C ASP A 34 9.45 -11.10 23.13
N ALA A 35 9.78 -10.85 21.85
CA ALA A 35 9.83 -9.50 21.32
C ALA A 35 8.42 -8.88 21.24
N GLN A 36 7.41 -9.68 20.86
CA GLN A 36 6.03 -9.25 20.62
C GLN A 36 5.36 -8.65 21.87
N LYS A 37 5.63 -9.22 23.05
CA LYS A 37 5.06 -8.78 24.34
C LYS A 37 5.44 -7.36 24.76
N ASN A 38 6.43 -6.75 24.11
CA ASN A 38 6.84 -5.37 24.40
C ASN A 38 5.95 -4.32 23.71
N PHE A 39 5.02 -4.77 22.86
CA PHE A 39 4.22 -3.90 22.01
C PHE A 39 2.75 -3.93 22.41
N ALA A 40 2.07 -2.79 22.24
CA ALA A 40 0.64 -2.67 22.53
C ALA A 40 -0.20 -3.59 21.64
N PHE A 41 0.25 -3.78 20.40
CA PHE A 41 -0.38 -4.67 19.43
C PHE A 41 0.59 -5.80 19.09
N GLU A 42 0.48 -6.89 19.85
CA GLU A 42 1.32 -8.08 19.66
C GLU A 42 1.15 -8.65 18.23
N THR A 43 2.27 -8.83 17.54
CA THR A 43 2.28 -9.46 16.22
C THR A 43 3.65 -10.00 15.92
N SER A 44 3.70 -11.06 15.11
CA SER A 44 4.98 -11.52 14.57
C SER A 44 5.53 -10.60 13.48
N SER A 45 4.72 -9.73 12.86
CA SER A 45 5.18 -8.91 11.73
C SER A 45 6.19 -7.85 12.19
N THR A 46 7.46 -8.02 11.79
CA THR A 46 8.55 -7.09 12.13
C THR A 46 8.19 -5.64 11.76
N GLN A 47 7.66 -5.40 10.55
CA GLN A 47 7.30 -4.06 10.11
C GLN A 47 6.26 -3.36 10.99
N VAL A 48 5.22 -4.09 11.42
CA VAL A 48 4.17 -3.53 12.29
C VAL A 48 4.77 -3.14 13.64
N LEU A 49 5.69 -3.95 14.17
CA LEU A 49 6.41 -3.63 15.40
C LEU A 49 7.30 -2.38 15.23
N PHE A 50 8.03 -2.27 14.12
CA PHE A 50 8.84 -1.07 13.82
C PHE A 50 8.01 0.22 13.76
N VAL A 51 6.81 0.19 13.17
CA VAL A 51 5.92 1.36 13.17
C VAL A 51 5.49 1.72 14.59
N GLN A 52 5.19 0.73 15.44
CA GLN A 52 4.85 0.97 16.84
C GLN A 52 6.02 1.60 17.62
N ASP A 53 7.25 1.12 17.41
CA ASP A 53 8.45 1.69 18.03
C ASP A 53 8.69 3.14 17.58
N ILE A 54 8.60 3.40 16.27
CA ILE A 54 8.78 4.75 15.73
C ILE A 54 7.75 5.71 16.32
N LEU A 55 6.48 5.28 16.47
CA LEU A 55 5.46 6.11 17.12
C LEU A 55 5.78 6.39 18.59
N ALA A 56 6.44 5.47 19.30
CA ALA A 56 6.86 5.67 20.70
C ALA A 56 8.08 6.60 20.80
N GLU A 57 9.06 6.43 19.91
CA GLU A 57 10.33 7.16 19.86
C GLU A 57 10.20 8.56 19.22
N LEU A 58 9.16 8.84 18.44
CA LEU A 58 8.99 10.16 17.85
C LEU A 58 8.60 11.18 18.93
N ALA A 59 9.36 12.27 19.03
CA ALA A 59 9.09 13.37 19.95
C ALA A 59 7.78 14.09 19.58
N PRO A 60 7.12 14.79 20.51
CA PRO A 60 6.01 15.67 20.16
C PRO A 60 6.43 16.68 19.09
N LYS A 61 5.63 16.84 18.02
CA LYS A 61 5.95 17.65 16.82
C LYS A 61 7.11 17.11 15.98
N GLY A 62 7.69 15.97 16.32
CA GLY A 62 8.70 15.31 15.50
C GLY A 62 8.11 14.79 14.19
N THR A 63 8.94 14.69 13.16
CA THR A 63 8.55 14.22 11.82
C THR A 63 9.29 12.94 11.45
N CYS A 64 8.58 12.00 10.85
CA CYS A 64 9.16 10.77 10.33
C CYS A 64 8.98 10.67 8.81
N ALA A 65 10.01 10.16 8.13
CA ALA A 65 9.90 9.60 6.80
C ALA A 65 10.30 8.12 6.84
N ILE A 66 9.39 7.24 6.43
CA ILE A 66 9.57 5.79 6.53
C ILE A 66 9.26 5.11 5.19
N VAL A 67 10.07 4.12 4.82
CA VAL A 67 9.76 3.21 3.71
C VAL A 67 8.97 2.02 4.24
N LEU A 68 7.80 1.76 3.68
CA LEU A 68 6.97 0.59 4.06
C LEU A 68 6.54 -0.17 2.81
N ASP A 69 6.36 -1.47 2.93
CA ASP A 69 5.73 -2.22 1.85
C ASP A 69 4.24 -1.92 1.73
N GLU A 70 3.66 -2.22 0.58
CA GLU A 70 2.24 -2.02 0.31
C GLU A 70 1.34 -2.85 1.24
N GLY A 71 1.83 -4.00 1.72
CA GLY A 71 1.14 -4.87 2.68
C GLY A 71 0.79 -4.17 3.99
N MET A 72 1.69 -3.33 4.50
CA MET A 72 1.44 -2.52 5.68
C MET A 72 0.25 -1.55 5.48
N LEU A 73 0.03 -1.06 4.26
CA LEU A 73 -1.02 -0.09 3.97
C LEU A 73 -2.40 -0.75 3.87
N PHE A 74 -2.52 -1.85 3.12
CA PHE A 74 -3.84 -2.43 2.78
C PHE A 74 -4.36 -3.51 3.73
N ARG A 75 -3.51 -4.17 4.52
CA ARG A 75 -3.96 -5.29 5.37
C ARG A 75 -4.92 -4.79 6.46
N THR A 76 -6.14 -5.29 6.45
CA THR A 76 -7.20 -4.97 7.42
C THR A 76 -7.81 -6.21 8.07
N ASN A 77 -7.31 -7.40 7.71
CA ASN A 77 -7.75 -8.70 8.22
C ASN A 77 -7.08 -9.11 9.54
N GLU A 78 -6.03 -8.40 9.96
CA GLU A 78 -5.29 -8.64 11.19
C GLU A 78 -5.38 -7.41 12.09
N SER A 79 -5.80 -7.59 13.35
CA SER A 79 -6.04 -6.48 14.28
C SER A 79 -4.79 -5.63 14.53
N SER A 80 -3.61 -6.25 14.61
CA SER A 80 -2.35 -5.52 14.84
C SER A 80 -2.03 -4.51 13.73
N PHE A 81 -2.36 -4.83 12.48
CA PHE A 81 -2.21 -3.90 11.35
C PHE A 81 -3.20 -2.74 11.45
N VAL A 82 -4.47 -3.04 11.73
CA VAL A 82 -5.54 -2.04 11.86
C VAL A 82 -5.23 -1.09 13.01
N GLU A 83 -4.92 -1.61 14.19
CA GLU A 83 -4.70 -0.81 15.40
C GLU A 83 -3.40 0.01 15.33
N THR A 84 -2.34 -0.53 14.71
CA THR A 84 -1.11 0.24 14.46
C THR A 84 -1.38 1.40 13.50
N LYS A 85 -2.15 1.18 12.42
CA LYS A 85 -2.55 2.24 11.50
C LYS A 85 -3.49 3.25 12.15
N ARG A 86 -4.42 2.80 12.99
CA ARG A 86 -5.29 3.66 13.80
C ARG A 86 -4.47 4.58 14.68
N LYS A 87 -3.53 4.02 15.44
CA LYS A 87 -2.61 4.79 16.29
C LYS A 87 -1.80 5.81 15.48
N LEU A 88 -1.26 5.41 14.31
CA LEU A 88 -0.54 6.31 13.41
C LEU A 88 -1.39 7.51 13.01
N VAL A 89 -2.61 7.30 12.50
CA VAL A 89 -3.47 8.38 12.00
C VAL A 89 -4.21 9.15 13.08
N ASP A 90 -4.27 8.62 14.30
CA ASP A 90 -4.88 9.29 15.46
C ASP A 90 -3.87 10.18 16.20
N GLU A 91 -2.60 9.76 16.29
CA GLU A 91 -1.54 10.49 17.01
C GLU A 91 -0.66 11.36 16.11
N CYS A 92 -0.61 11.05 14.81
CA CYS A 92 0.22 11.78 13.84
C CYS A 92 -0.61 12.29 12.66
N ASP A 93 -0.15 13.42 12.11
CA ASP A 93 -0.62 13.97 10.85
C ASP A 93 0.15 13.29 9.72
N LEU A 94 -0.43 12.22 9.16
CA LEU A 94 0.08 11.52 7.98
C LEU A 94 -0.24 12.34 6.73
N TRP A 95 0.60 13.33 6.44
CA TRP A 95 0.31 14.34 5.44
C TRP A 95 0.67 13.93 4.00
N ALA A 96 1.54 12.92 3.80
CA ALA A 96 1.81 12.38 2.47
C ALA A 96 2.15 10.89 2.43
N ILE A 97 1.71 10.24 1.35
CA ILE A 97 2.11 8.88 0.95
C ILE A 97 2.56 8.91 -0.51
N VAL A 98 3.78 8.44 -0.78
CA VAL A 98 4.32 8.34 -2.14
C VAL A 98 4.45 6.87 -2.53
N SER A 99 3.66 6.43 -3.51
CA SER A 99 3.70 5.07 -4.05
C SER A 99 4.88 4.95 -4.99
N LEU A 100 5.86 4.11 -4.64
CA LEU A 100 7.07 3.93 -5.44
C LEU A 100 6.84 2.98 -6.62
N PRO A 101 7.67 3.08 -7.67
CA PRO A 101 7.64 2.13 -8.78
C PRO A 101 7.83 0.67 -8.33
N GLY A 102 7.20 -0.25 -9.05
CA GLY A 102 7.55 -1.66 -8.92
C GLY A 102 9.01 -1.90 -9.33
N GLY A 103 9.75 -2.68 -8.55
CA GLY A 103 11.12 -3.04 -8.89
C GLY A 103 12.23 -2.20 -8.25
N VAL A 104 11.89 -1.16 -7.47
CA VAL A 104 12.89 -0.28 -6.81
C VAL A 104 13.88 -1.07 -5.96
N PHE A 105 13.40 -2.05 -5.20
CA PHE A 105 14.24 -2.87 -4.32
C PHE A 105 14.53 -4.27 -4.87
N SER A 106 14.17 -4.56 -6.13
CA SER A 106 14.35 -5.91 -6.70
C SER A 106 15.81 -6.30 -6.86
N THR A 107 16.70 -5.35 -7.10
CA THR A 107 18.15 -5.59 -7.10
C THR A 107 18.71 -5.90 -5.70
N ALA A 108 17.98 -5.52 -4.65
CA ALA A 108 18.30 -5.84 -3.25
C ALA A 108 17.56 -7.10 -2.75
N GLY A 109 16.96 -7.87 -3.65
CA GLY A 109 16.26 -9.12 -3.32
C GLY A 109 14.81 -8.95 -2.83
N ALA A 110 14.26 -7.73 -2.86
CA ALA A 110 12.88 -7.47 -2.47
C ALA A 110 11.98 -7.19 -3.70
N GLY A 111 11.02 -8.08 -3.95
CA GLY A 111 10.03 -7.94 -5.02
C GLY A 111 8.77 -7.17 -4.63
N VAL A 112 8.67 -6.72 -3.37
CA VAL A 112 7.47 -6.04 -2.87
C VAL A 112 7.36 -4.61 -3.38
N LYS A 113 6.14 -4.17 -3.66
CA LYS A 113 5.86 -2.75 -3.91
C LYS A 113 5.98 -1.99 -2.60
N THR A 114 6.58 -0.80 -2.65
CA THR A 114 6.93 0.00 -1.46
C THR A 114 6.38 1.42 -1.58
N ASN A 115 6.27 2.09 -0.44
CA ASN A 115 5.72 3.42 -0.30
C ASN A 115 6.59 4.22 0.66
N LEU A 116 6.67 5.53 0.45
CA LEU A 116 7.22 6.47 1.41
C LEU A 116 6.06 7.10 2.18
N LEU A 117 6.09 7.03 3.51
CA LEU A 117 5.11 7.71 4.35
C LEU A 117 5.80 8.85 5.08
N PHE A 118 5.12 9.99 5.12
CA PHE A 118 5.59 11.18 5.83
C PHE A 118 4.54 11.64 6.83
N PHE A 119 4.91 11.69 8.11
CA PHE A 119 3.99 12.06 9.17
C PHE A 119 4.65 12.87 10.28
N THR A 120 3.86 13.71 10.94
CA THR A 120 4.30 14.56 12.05
C THR A 120 3.46 14.30 13.29
N LYS A 121 4.09 14.04 14.43
CA LYS A 121 3.38 13.69 15.67
C LYS A 121 2.70 14.89 16.32
N GLY A 122 1.53 14.67 16.90
CA GLY A 122 0.83 15.62 17.76
C GLY A 122 -0.45 16.21 17.17
N LYS A 123 -0.86 15.76 15.98
CA LYS A 123 -2.16 16.08 15.38
C LYS A 123 -2.76 14.84 14.78
N LYS A 124 -4.09 14.75 14.74
CA LYS A 124 -4.80 13.68 14.06
C LYS A 124 -4.77 13.91 12.56
N THR A 125 -4.55 12.87 11.76
CA THR A 125 -4.62 12.97 10.29
C THR A 125 -6.02 13.42 9.87
N GLU A 126 -6.10 14.51 9.12
CA GLU A 126 -7.34 14.98 8.49
C GLU A 126 -7.35 14.72 6.99
N ARG A 127 -6.22 14.97 6.31
CA ARG A 127 -6.08 14.82 4.88
C ARG A 127 -4.75 14.15 4.56
N ILE A 128 -4.77 13.25 3.58
CA ILE A 128 -3.56 12.54 3.12
C ILE A 128 -3.37 12.85 1.65
N TRP A 129 -2.23 13.45 1.30
CA TRP A 129 -1.86 13.67 -0.10
C TRP A 129 -1.11 12.46 -0.64
N TYR A 130 -1.57 11.91 -1.75
CA TYR A 130 -0.94 10.80 -2.43
C TYR A 130 -0.20 11.29 -3.66
N TYR A 131 0.96 10.69 -3.92
CA TYR A 131 1.67 10.84 -5.18
C TYR A 131 2.07 9.46 -5.71
N ASP A 132 1.77 9.17 -6.97
CA ASP A 132 1.92 7.85 -7.58
C ASP A 132 3.00 7.84 -8.67
N LEU A 133 4.05 7.05 -8.43
CA LEU A 133 5.11 6.77 -9.39
C LEU A 133 5.01 5.33 -9.95
N SER A 134 3.91 4.61 -9.70
CA SER A 134 3.78 3.20 -10.09
C SER A 134 3.89 2.96 -11.60
N HIS A 135 3.63 3.98 -12.43
CA HIS A 135 3.75 3.90 -13.90
C HIS A 135 5.20 3.93 -14.40
N VAL A 136 6.14 4.43 -13.59
CA VAL A 136 7.55 4.52 -13.95
C VAL A 136 8.16 3.13 -13.96
N LYS A 137 8.90 2.79 -15.02
CA LYS A 137 9.65 1.53 -15.10
C LYS A 137 11.07 1.73 -14.60
N VAL A 138 11.46 0.98 -13.56
CA VAL A 138 12.79 1.01 -12.97
C VAL A 138 13.44 -0.37 -12.98
N GLY A 139 14.77 -0.42 -12.93
CA GLY A 139 15.55 -1.66 -12.85
C GLY A 139 17.05 -1.40 -12.88
N LYS A 140 17.87 -2.45 -13.04
CA LYS A 140 19.34 -2.33 -12.99
C LYS A 140 19.91 -1.33 -14.01
N LYS A 141 19.30 -1.25 -15.21
CA LYS A 141 19.72 -0.32 -16.28
C LYS A 141 19.07 1.07 -16.18
N THR A 142 17.98 1.18 -15.43
CA THR A 142 17.19 2.40 -15.28
C THR A 142 16.87 2.59 -13.79
N PRO A 143 17.85 3.00 -12.97
CA PRO A 143 17.64 3.15 -11.53
C PRO A 143 16.70 4.31 -11.23
N LEU A 144 15.99 4.22 -10.10
CA LEU A 144 15.23 5.34 -9.56
C LEU A 144 16.20 6.43 -9.07
N THR A 145 15.93 7.69 -9.40
CA THR A 145 16.78 8.84 -9.07
C THR A 145 15.94 10.01 -8.57
N LEU A 146 16.56 11.03 -7.95
CA LEU A 146 15.89 12.26 -7.51
C LEU A 146 15.13 12.96 -8.66
N ALA A 147 15.63 12.87 -9.88
CA ALA A 147 14.99 13.45 -11.06
C ALA A 147 13.60 12.85 -11.34
N HIS A 148 13.35 11.60 -10.94
CA HIS A 148 12.02 10.98 -11.07
C HIS A 148 10.99 11.61 -10.11
N PHE A 149 11.45 12.22 -9.02
CA PHE A 149 10.63 13.03 -8.12
C PHE A 149 10.60 14.51 -8.56
N GLY A 150 11.34 14.87 -9.61
CA GLY A 150 11.46 16.25 -10.08
C GLY A 150 12.46 17.11 -9.29
N PHE A 151 13.35 16.51 -8.51
CA PHE A 151 14.39 17.26 -7.80
C PHE A 151 15.74 17.18 -8.51
N ASP A 152 16.48 18.28 -8.50
CA ASP A 152 17.91 18.28 -8.77
C ASP A 152 18.71 17.75 -7.56
N LYS A 153 20.04 17.74 -7.68
CA LYS A 153 20.95 17.29 -6.62
C LYS A 153 20.92 18.16 -5.36
N ASP A 154 20.43 19.40 -5.47
CA ASP A 154 20.37 20.38 -4.39
C ASP A 154 18.94 20.47 -3.79
N GLY A 155 18.01 19.60 -4.25
CA GLY A 155 16.63 19.55 -3.79
C GLY A 155 15.71 20.62 -4.40
N LYS A 156 16.12 21.26 -5.49
CA LYS A 156 15.28 22.26 -6.20
C LYS A 156 14.44 21.60 -7.29
N PRO A 157 13.24 22.12 -7.58
CA PRO A 157 12.43 21.61 -8.68
C PRO A 157 13.12 21.73 -10.04
N LEU A 158 13.12 20.64 -10.81
CA LEU A 158 13.60 20.58 -12.18
C LEU A 158 12.62 21.22 -13.17
N ALA A 159 13.18 21.75 -14.27
CA ALA A 159 12.41 22.06 -15.47
C ALA A 159 12.06 20.77 -16.23
N ASP A 160 11.00 20.81 -17.04
CA ASP A 160 10.47 19.63 -17.71
C ASP A 160 11.46 18.98 -18.69
N SER A 161 12.32 19.78 -19.31
CA SER A 161 13.39 19.32 -20.20
C SER A 161 14.48 18.49 -19.50
N ALA A 162 14.57 18.57 -18.16
CA ALA A 162 15.51 17.82 -17.34
C ALA A 162 14.86 16.61 -16.65
N LEU A 163 13.56 16.37 -16.86
CA LEU A 163 12.87 15.21 -16.30
C LEU A 163 13.18 13.93 -17.10
N PRO A 164 13.24 12.76 -16.44
CA PRO A 164 13.41 11.49 -17.14
C PRO A 164 12.29 11.21 -18.14
N ALA A 165 12.62 10.74 -19.34
CA ALA A 165 11.62 10.46 -20.38
C ALA A 165 10.62 9.37 -19.97
N ASN A 166 11.05 8.36 -19.20
CA ASN A 166 10.19 7.31 -18.65
C ASN A 166 9.25 7.79 -17.53
N LEU A 167 9.40 9.03 -17.04
CA LEU A 167 8.47 9.69 -16.13
C LEU A 167 7.37 10.42 -16.91
N THR A 168 7.75 11.09 -18.01
CA THR A 168 6.90 12.07 -18.70
C THR A 168 6.25 11.55 -20.00
N ALA A 169 6.66 10.39 -20.53
CA ALA A 169 6.18 9.86 -21.80
C ALA A 169 4.65 9.87 -21.94
N ASP A 170 3.94 9.18 -21.03
CA ASP A 170 2.46 9.11 -21.02
C ASP A 170 1.77 10.47 -20.85
N TRP A 171 2.44 11.46 -20.25
CA TRP A 171 1.90 12.81 -20.08
C TRP A 171 1.97 13.60 -21.38
N LEU A 172 3.10 13.51 -22.08
CA LEU A 172 3.37 14.24 -23.32
C LEU A 172 2.59 13.69 -24.52
N GLU A 173 2.17 12.43 -24.48
CA GLU A 173 1.32 11.82 -25.51
C GLU A 173 -0.11 12.38 -25.55
N GLN A 174 -0.56 13.04 -24.49
CA GLN A 174 -1.93 13.56 -24.40
C GLN A 174 -2.00 15.00 -24.89
N GLU A 175 -2.79 15.25 -25.95
CA GLU A 175 -2.94 16.60 -26.53
C GLU A 175 -3.45 17.63 -25.51
N GLU A 176 -4.28 17.22 -24.56
CA GLU A 176 -4.80 18.07 -23.47
C GLU A 176 -3.70 18.63 -22.55
N ASN A 177 -2.52 17.99 -22.54
CA ASN A 177 -1.36 18.39 -21.76
C ASN A 177 -0.38 19.25 -22.56
N ALA A 178 -0.65 19.56 -23.83
CA ALA A 178 0.23 20.35 -24.67
C ALA A 178 0.50 21.73 -24.02
N GLY A 179 1.78 22.04 -23.82
CA GLY A 179 2.23 23.28 -23.18
C GLY A 179 2.02 23.35 -21.67
N ARG A 180 1.45 22.32 -21.04
CA ARG A 180 1.27 22.25 -19.59
C ARG A 180 2.51 21.65 -18.90
N PRO A 181 2.95 22.25 -17.78
CA PRO A 181 4.08 21.71 -17.02
C PRO A 181 3.75 20.32 -16.46
N PHE A 182 4.69 19.37 -16.54
CA PHE A 182 4.53 18.05 -15.95
C PHE A 182 4.32 18.17 -14.43
N PRO A 183 3.28 17.55 -13.84
CA PRO A 183 2.97 17.72 -12.42
C PRO A 183 3.88 16.82 -11.55
N SER A 184 5.18 17.15 -11.48
CA SER A 184 6.18 16.40 -10.71
C SER A 184 5.99 16.55 -9.20
N TYR A 185 6.40 15.53 -8.43
CA TYR A 185 6.32 15.56 -6.96
C TYR A 185 6.94 16.84 -6.37
N ALA A 186 8.14 17.22 -6.81
CA ALA A 186 8.83 18.44 -6.37
C ALA A 186 8.02 19.72 -6.61
N ARG A 187 7.30 19.80 -7.75
CA ARG A 187 6.48 20.97 -8.11
C ARG A 187 5.19 21.02 -7.28
N LEU A 188 4.60 19.87 -6.98
CA LEU A 188 3.32 19.79 -6.26
C LEU A 188 3.47 19.78 -4.74
N LEU A 189 4.61 19.36 -4.20
CA LEU A 189 4.83 19.21 -2.75
C LEU A 189 4.51 20.47 -1.92
N PRO A 190 4.86 21.70 -2.37
CA PRO A 190 4.48 22.93 -1.65
C PRO A 190 2.97 23.21 -1.65
N LEU A 191 2.25 22.64 -2.61
CA LEU A 191 0.80 22.80 -2.79
C LEU A 191 0.00 21.62 -2.21
N ARG A 192 0.67 20.61 -1.63
CA ARG A 192 0.03 19.39 -1.11
C ARG A 192 -1.22 19.68 -0.27
N GLY A 193 -2.26 18.87 -0.46
CA GLY A 193 -3.53 19.01 0.23
C GLY A 193 -4.46 20.09 -0.35
N LYS A 194 -3.99 20.91 -1.29
CA LYS A 194 -4.80 21.84 -2.09
C LYS A 194 -5.19 21.21 -3.42
N THR A 195 -6.28 21.68 -4.01
CA THR A 195 -6.79 21.24 -5.32
C THR A 195 -5.78 21.40 -6.46
N GLU A 196 -4.89 22.39 -6.36
CA GLU A 196 -3.85 22.68 -7.35
C GLU A 196 -2.72 21.63 -7.35
N ALA A 197 -2.63 20.82 -6.29
CA ALA A 197 -1.71 19.69 -6.21
C ALA A 197 -2.33 18.37 -6.67
N ASP A 198 -3.60 18.36 -7.05
CA ASP A 198 -4.27 17.18 -7.57
C ASP A 198 -4.04 17.10 -9.10
N SER A 199 -3.70 15.91 -9.57
CA SER A 199 -3.33 15.63 -10.95
C SER A 199 -3.58 14.15 -11.28
N ARG A 200 -3.24 13.73 -12.51
CA ARG A 200 -3.24 12.31 -12.87
C ARG A 200 -2.35 11.45 -11.96
N TYR A 201 -1.31 12.02 -11.36
CA TYR A 201 -0.35 11.31 -10.51
C TYR A 201 -0.46 11.65 -9.04
N SER A 202 -1.40 12.52 -8.64
CA SER A 202 -1.52 12.96 -7.25
C SER A 202 -2.95 13.33 -6.89
N TRP A 203 -3.37 13.00 -5.67
CA TRP A 203 -4.72 13.32 -5.21
C TRP A 203 -4.74 13.40 -3.69
N THR A 204 -5.69 14.14 -3.15
CA THR A 204 -5.87 14.25 -1.70
C THR A 204 -7.11 13.48 -1.24
N ILE A 205 -6.94 12.60 -0.25
CA ILE A 205 -8.06 11.98 0.45
C ILE A 205 -8.41 12.79 1.69
N ASP A 206 -9.69 13.14 1.82
CA ASP A 206 -10.25 13.65 3.06
C ASP A 206 -10.49 12.47 4.02
N PHE A 207 -9.50 12.22 4.87
CA PHE A 207 -9.51 11.11 5.81
C PHE A 207 -10.47 11.37 6.99
N ALA A 208 -10.68 12.63 7.36
CA ALA A 208 -11.70 13.01 8.33
C ALA A 208 -13.12 12.70 7.83
N ALA A 209 -13.44 13.07 6.58
CA ALA A 209 -14.71 12.74 5.95
C ALA A 209 -14.89 11.22 5.78
N ARG A 210 -13.83 10.49 5.41
CA ARG A 210 -13.85 9.02 5.35
C ARG A 210 -14.25 8.39 6.70
N ARG A 211 -13.66 8.87 7.81
CA ARG A 211 -14.02 8.41 9.16
C ARG A 211 -15.46 8.78 9.55
N ALA A 212 -15.90 9.99 9.21
CA ALA A 212 -17.26 10.44 9.50
C ALA A 212 -18.29 9.55 8.79
N LYS A 213 -18.07 9.31 7.49
CA LYS A 213 -18.93 8.42 6.69
C LYS A 213 -19.00 7.01 7.27
N ALA A 214 -17.85 6.42 7.63
CA ALA A 214 -17.83 5.08 8.23
C ALA A 214 -18.60 5.02 9.57
N ARG A 215 -18.55 6.08 10.38
CA ARG A 215 -19.33 6.16 11.63
C ARG A 215 -20.84 6.21 11.36
N GLU A 216 -21.26 6.98 10.36
CA GLU A 216 -22.67 7.05 9.95
C GLU A 216 -23.17 5.69 9.43
N GLU A 217 -22.37 5.01 8.62
CA GLU A 217 -22.67 3.67 8.10
C GLU A 217 -22.75 2.60 9.21
N MET A 218 -21.88 2.69 10.22
CA MET A 218 -21.88 1.76 11.36
C MET A 218 -23.02 2.00 12.36
N GLN A 219 -23.50 3.24 12.49
CA GLN A 219 -24.48 3.61 13.51
C GLN A 219 -25.75 2.73 13.52
N PRO A 220 -26.45 2.49 12.38
CA PRO A 220 -27.63 1.63 12.39
C PRO A 220 -27.30 0.17 12.72
N ILE A 221 -26.15 -0.34 12.26
CA ILE A 221 -25.70 -1.71 12.49
C ILE A 221 -25.43 -1.93 13.99
N LEU A 222 -24.72 -1.00 14.63
CA LEU A 222 -24.42 -1.05 16.05
C LEU A 222 -25.68 -0.90 16.91
N ALA A 223 -26.62 -0.05 16.50
CA ALA A 223 -27.91 0.09 17.17
C ALA A 223 -28.69 -1.24 17.13
N GLN A 224 -28.75 -1.89 15.96
CA GLN A 224 -29.41 -3.20 15.79
C GLN A 224 -28.70 -4.30 16.60
N ALA A 225 -27.37 -4.28 16.66
CA ALA A 225 -26.60 -5.22 17.46
C ALA A 225 -26.89 -5.06 18.96
N ALA A 226 -26.98 -3.81 19.44
CA ALA A 226 -27.31 -3.50 20.83
C ALA A 226 -28.74 -3.94 21.20
N GLU A 227 -29.71 -3.70 20.31
CA GLU A 227 -31.09 -4.16 20.48
C GLU A 227 -31.16 -5.69 20.55
N THR A 228 -30.54 -6.38 19.60
CA THR A 228 -30.48 -7.85 19.56
C THR A 228 -29.83 -8.41 20.85
N LYS A 229 -28.80 -7.74 21.38
CA LYS A 229 -28.19 -8.12 22.67
C LYS A 229 -29.12 -7.91 23.87
N ALA A 230 -29.90 -6.83 23.87
CA ALA A 230 -30.90 -6.60 24.91
C ALA A 230 -31.96 -7.72 24.92
N GLU A 231 -32.44 -8.12 23.74
CA GLU A 231 -33.37 -9.26 23.61
C GLU A 231 -32.75 -10.56 24.13
N VAL A 232 -31.48 -10.82 23.83
CA VAL A 232 -30.75 -11.99 24.37
C VAL A 232 -30.73 -11.98 25.90
N ILE A 233 -30.50 -10.82 26.52
CA ILE A 233 -30.51 -10.68 27.99
C ILE A 233 -31.89 -11.01 28.55
N ASP A 234 -32.95 -10.49 27.93
CA ASP A 234 -34.33 -10.78 28.34
C ASP A 234 -34.68 -12.27 28.18
N LEU A 235 -34.27 -12.90 27.09
CA LEU A 235 -34.45 -14.34 26.88
C LEU A 235 -33.66 -15.16 27.92
N LYS A 236 -32.44 -14.75 28.28
CA LYS A 236 -31.64 -15.41 29.33
C LYS A 236 -32.33 -15.32 30.71
N GLU A 237 -32.95 -14.19 31.03
CA GLU A 237 -33.76 -14.06 32.26
C GLU A 237 -35.05 -14.91 32.21
N LYS A 238 -35.74 -14.96 31.07
CA LYS A 238 -36.89 -15.88 30.88
C LYS A 238 -36.47 -17.34 31.05
N LEU A 239 -35.33 -17.74 30.50
CA LEU A 239 -34.78 -19.10 30.60
C LEU A 239 -34.51 -19.47 32.06
N LYS A 240 -33.94 -18.54 32.83
CA LYS A 240 -33.70 -18.72 34.28
C LYS A 240 -35.00 -18.93 35.04
N ARG A 241 -36.08 -18.20 34.70
CA ARG A 241 -37.41 -18.37 35.31
C ARG A 241 -38.03 -19.73 34.97
N LEU A 242 -38.01 -20.14 33.71
CA LEU A 242 -38.56 -21.44 33.28
C LEU A 242 -37.85 -22.61 33.95
N LYS A 243 -36.50 -22.57 34.02
CA LYS A 243 -35.73 -23.60 34.74
C LYS A 243 -36.11 -23.71 36.22
N LYS A 244 -36.46 -22.58 36.87
CA LYS A 244 -36.92 -22.58 38.26
C LYS A 244 -38.33 -23.17 38.43
N LEU A 245 -39.20 -22.98 37.43
CA LEU A 245 -40.58 -23.47 37.43
C LEU A 245 -40.73 -24.95 37.05
N LYS A 246 -39.62 -25.65 36.72
CA LYS A 246 -39.60 -27.04 36.24
C LYS A 246 -40.51 -27.26 35.02
N THR A 247 -40.52 -26.29 34.11
CA THR A 247 -41.27 -26.37 32.86
C THR A 247 -40.72 -27.45 31.92
N SER A 248 -41.50 -27.85 30.91
CA SER A 248 -41.13 -28.88 29.92
C SER A 248 -39.74 -28.66 29.31
N ASP A 249 -38.96 -29.74 29.21
CA ASP A 249 -37.63 -29.74 28.58
C ASP A 249 -37.67 -29.21 27.14
N ALA A 250 -38.79 -29.41 26.43
CA ALA A 250 -38.98 -28.91 25.07
C ALA A 250 -39.02 -27.36 25.00
N GLU A 251 -39.67 -26.71 25.97
CA GLU A 251 -39.76 -25.25 26.04
C GLU A 251 -38.41 -24.62 26.43
N VAL A 252 -37.70 -25.27 27.35
CA VAL A 252 -36.33 -24.87 27.73
C VAL A 252 -35.39 -24.99 26.53
N ALA A 253 -35.48 -26.09 25.77
CA ALA A 253 -34.66 -26.31 24.57
C ALA A 253 -34.96 -25.28 23.46
N ALA A 254 -36.24 -24.98 23.22
CA ALA A 254 -36.65 -23.96 22.24
C ALA A 254 -36.07 -22.59 22.57
N LEU A 255 -36.15 -22.17 23.84
CA LEU A 255 -35.63 -20.88 24.28
C LEU A 255 -34.09 -20.80 24.22
N ILE A 256 -33.39 -21.90 24.48
CA ILE A 256 -31.93 -21.97 24.27
C ILE A 256 -31.58 -21.79 22.79
N GLY A 257 -32.35 -22.42 21.89
CA GLY A 257 -32.19 -22.25 20.44
C GLY A 257 -32.37 -20.78 20.02
N GLU A 258 -33.42 -20.12 20.51
CA GLU A 258 -33.67 -18.70 20.23
C GLU A 258 -32.54 -17.79 20.72
N ILE A 259 -32.04 -18.01 21.95
CA ILE A 259 -30.88 -17.29 22.50
C ILE A 259 -29.66 -17.47 21.61
N SER A 260 -29.37 -18.70 21.18
CA SER A 260 -28.22 -19.00 20.34
C SER A 260 -28.28 -18.29 18.98
N GLU A 261 -29.44 -18.30 18.33
CA GLU A 261 -29.64 -17.62 17.05
C GLU A 261 -29.51 -16.11 17.18
N LYS A 262 -30.07 -15.50 18.22
CA LYS A 262 -29.91 -14.05 18.46
C LYS A 262 -28.49 -13.67 18.87
N ASP A 263 -27.80 -14.48 19.69
CA ASP A 263 -26.38 -14.26 20.02
C ASP A 263 -25.51 -14.33 18.75
N LYS A 264 -25.82 -15.24 17.82
CA LYS A 264 -25.15 -15.32 16.51
C LYS A 264 -25.43 -14.08 15.65
N ALA A 265 -26.69 -13.65 15.54
CA ALA A 265 -27.07 -12.46 14.78
C ALA A 265 -26.39 -11.19 15.32
N ALA A 266 -26.34 -11.02 16.64
CA ALA A 266 -25.65 -9.90 17.27
C ALA A 266 -24.15 -9.88 16.93
N ARG A 267 -23.47 -11.03 17.00
CA ARG A 267 -22.05 -11.15 16.64
C ARG A 267 -21.79 -10.84 15.16
N GLU A 268 -22.70 -11.24 14.29
CA GLU A 268 -22.60 -10.97 12.86
C GLU A 268 -22.72 -9.46 12.56
N LEU A 269 -23.66 -8.76 13.20
CA LEU A 269 -23.79 -7.31 13.09
C LEU A 269 -22.54 -6.59 13.63
N GLU A 270 -21.98 -7.04 14.76
CA GLU A 270 -20.73 -6.49 15.29
C GLU A 270 -19.54 -6.72 14.35
N ALA A 271 -19.46 -7.90 13.73
CA ALA A 271 -18.43 -8.19 12.74
C ALA A 271 -18.58 -7.31 11.49
N GLN A 272 -19.80 -7.04 11.04
CA GLN A 272 -20.07 -6.12 9.93
C GLN A 272 -19.60 -4.69 10.27
N ALA A 273 -19.94 -4.18 11.46
CA ALA A 273 -19.47 -2.87 11.89
C ALA A 273 -17.94 -2.82 12.01
N ALA A 274 -17.32 -3.86 12.60
CA ALA A 274 -15.86 -3.95 12.71
C ALA A 274 -15.17 -3.99 11.33
N ALA A 275 -15.78 -4.63 10.33
CA ALA A 275 -15.25 -4.64 8.97
C ALA A 275 -15.29 -3.25 8.31
N ILE A 276 -16.38 -2.48 8.53
CA ILE A 276 -16.48 -1.09 8.06
C ILE A 276 -15.40 -0.22 8.71
N ASP A 277 -15.24 -0.33 10.04
CA ASP A 277 -14.20 0.40 10.78
C ASP A 277 -12.79 0.03 10.30
N ALA A 278 -12.47 -1.26 10.16
CA ALA A 278 -11.17 -1.72 9.68
C ALA A 278 -10.85 -1.21 8.26
N ALA A 279 -11.84 -1.15 7.37
CA ALA A 279 -11.68 -0.65 6.00
C ALA A 279 -11.30 0.84 5.93
N VAL A 280 -11.65 1.65 6.94
CA VAL A 280 -11.20 3.06 7.02
C VAL A 280 -9.67 3.14 7.01
N PHE A 281 -9.01 2.20 7.69
CA PHE A 281 -7.57 2.13 7.84
C PHE A 281 -6.89 1.39 6.69
N ASP A 282 -7.58 1.11 5.59
CA ASP A 282 -6.90 0.83 4.32
C ASP A 282 -6.30 2.15 3.78
N LEU A 283 -4.99 2.29 3.97
CA LEU A 283 -4.22 3.45 3.53
C LEU A 283 -3.72 3.30 2.09
N LYS A 284 -4.02 2.18 1.41
CA LYS A 284 -3.73 2.02 0.00
C LYS A 284 -4.79 2.76 -0.80
N ALA A 285 -4.51 4.01 -1.15
CA ALA A 285 -5.38 4.75 -2.03
C ALA A 285 -5.23 4.25 -3.48
N VAL A 286 -6.36 3.91 -4.11
CA VAL A 286 -6.43 3.74 -5.56
C VAL A 286 -6.45 5.12 -6.19
N ASN A 287 -5.59 5.34 -7.17
CA ASN A 287 -5.56 6.59 -7.92
C ASN A 287 -6.90 6.78 -8.65
N PRO A 288 -7.70 7.81 -8.29
CA PRO A 288 -9.02 8.04 -8.87
C PRO A 288 -8.96 8.45 -10.35
N SER A 289 -7.80 8.95 -10.79
CA SER A 289 -7.52 9.36 -12.16
C SER A 289 -6.84 8.25 -12.98
N THR A 290 -6.83 7.01 -12.48
CA THR A 290 -6.30 5.87 -13.25
C THR A 290 -7.13 5.68 -14.51
N VAL A 291 -6.57 6.06 -15.66
CA VAL A 291 -7.09 5.67 -16.96
C VAL A 291 -6.75 4.19 -17.15
N ALA A 292 -7.73 3.31 -17.02
CA ALA A 292 -7.56 1.91 -17.38
C ALA A 292 -7.26 1.84 -18.88
N LYS A 293 -6.02 1.48 -19.24
CA LYS A 293 -5.68 1.13 -20.62
C LYS A 293 -6.31 -0.24 -20.90
N PHE A 294 -7.57 -0.23 -21.32
CA PHE A 294 -8.20 -1.42 -21.86
C PHE A 294 -7.65 -1.65 -23.26
N ASP A 295 -7.22 -2.87 -23.52
CA ASP A 295 -7.02 -3.32 -24.89
C ASP A 295 -8.42 -3.58 -25.47
N ASP A 296 -8.89 -2.62 -26.26
CA ASP A 296 -10.19 -2.65 -26.92
C ASP A 296 -10.16 -3.44 -28.24
N ARG A 297 -9.00 -3.98 -28.62
CA ARG A 297 -8.85 -4.86 -29.79
C ARG A 297 -9.73 -6.09 -29.61
N SER A 298 -10.57 -6.32 -30.60
CA SER A 298 -11.33 -7.56 -30.73
C SER A 298 -10.39 -8.77 -30.81
N PRO A 299 -10.87 -9.99 -30.46
CA PRO A 299 -10.09 -11.21 -30.66
C PRO A 299 -9.52 -11.36 -32.08
N ALA A 300 -10.25 -10.87 -33.09
CA ALA A 300 -9.79 -10.88 -34.48
C ALA A 300 -8.60 -9.92 -34.71
N GLU A 301 -8.63 -8.72 -34.15
CA GLU A 301 -7.53 -7.74 -34.24
C GLU A 301 -6.29 -8.21 -33.47
N ILE A 302 -6.48 -8.90 -32.34
CA ILE A 302 -5.40 -9.55 -31.60
C ILE A 302 -4.75 -10.65 -32.47
N ILE A 303 -5.55 -11.52 -33.09
CA ILE A 303 -5.06 -12.57 -33.99
C ILE A 303 -4.31 -11.96 -35.19
N GLN A 304 -4.84 -10.88 -35.78
CA GLN A 304 -4.16 -10.18 -36.88
C GLN A 304 -2.83 -9.56 -36.43
N SER A 305 -2.77 -8.98 -35.23
CA SER A 305 -1.54 -8.45 -34.65
C SER A 305 -0.50 -9.55 -34.43
N ILE A 306 -0.92 -10.72 -33.93
CA ILE A 306 -0.05 -11.90 -33.79
C ILE A 306 0.47 -12.36 -35.16
N HIS A 307 -0.38 -12.44 -36.18
CA HIS A 307 0.07 -12.79 -37.53
C HIS A 307 1.06 -11.78 -38.11
N HIS A 308 0.83 -10.48 -37.89
CA HIS A 308 1.72 -9.42 -38.35
C HIS A 308 3.10 -9.52 -37.68
N GLN A 309 3.14 -9.67 -36.36
CA GLN A 309 4.39 -9.88 -35.62
C GLN A 309 5.08 -11.18 -36.04
N GLY A 310 4.32 -12.25 -36.31
CA GLY A 310 4.84 -13.50 -36.85
C GLY A 310 5.55 -13.32 -38.19
N ARG A 311 5.05 -12.46 -39.10
CA ARG A 311 5.73 -12.13 -40.36
C ARG A 311 7.03 -11.38 -40.11
N ILE A 312 7.03 -10.39 -39.21
CA ILE A 312 8.24 -9.64 -38.86
C ILE A 312 9.32 -10.59 -38.33
N VAL A 313 8.95 -11.51 -37.44
CA VAL A 313 9.86 -12.53 -36.90
C VAL A 313 10.37 -13.45 -38.02
N ALA A 314 9.50 -13.92 -38.91
CA ALA A 314 9.88 -14.77 -40.03
C ALA A 314 10.86 -14.06 -40.99
N GLU A 315 10.61 -12.79 -41.31
CA GLU A 315 11.52 -11.98 -42.13
C GLU A 315 12.88 -11.77 -41.45
N ALA A 316 12.88 -11.50 -40.14
CA ALA A 316 14.11 -11.36 -39.37
C ALA A 316 14.93 -12.67 -39.36
N LEU A 317 14.27 -13.81 -39.18
CA LEU A 317 14.90 -15.13 -39.24
C LEU A 317 15.43 -15.47 -40.63
N ALA A 318 14.69 -15.14 -41.69
CA ALA A 318 15.14 -15.34 -43.07
C ALA A 318 16.40 -14.50 -43.40
N ARG A 319 16.43 -13.23 -42.96
CA ARG A 319 17.62 -12.38 -43.07
C ARG A 319 18.80 -12.96 -42.31
N LEU A 320 18.57 -13.47 -41.10
CA LEU A 320 19.62 -14.11 -40.30
C LEU A 320 20.16 -15.38 -40.99
N ALA A 321 19.28 -16.23 -41.52
CA ALA A 321 19.69 -17.44 -42.26
C ALA A 321 20.54 -17.10 -43.49
N ALA A 322 20.13 -16.08 -44.27
CA ALA A 322 20.89 -15.63 -45.44
C ALA A 322 22.28 -15.07 -45.08
N LEU A 323 22.43 -14.44 -43.90
CA LEU A 323 23.73 -13.99 -43.39
C LEU A 323 24.60 -15.18 -42.99
N VAL A 324 24.05 -16.18 -42.30
CA VAL A 324 24.76 -17.41 -41.92
C VAL A 324 25.23 -18.19 -43.16
N GLU A 325 24.41 -18.28 -44.21
CA GLU A 325 24.79 -18.94 -45.47
C GLU A 325 25.90 -18.17 -46.20
N LYS A 326 25.88 -16.84 -46.18
CA LYS A 326 26.95 -16.01 -46.75
C LYS A 326 28.28 -16.20 -46.01
N ASP A 327 28.26 -16.29 -44.69
CA ASP A 327 29.47 -16.53 -43.89
C ASP A 327 29.97 -17.97 -44.05
N GLY A 328 29.06 -18.95 -44.18
CA GLY A 328 29.38 -20.36 -44.43
C GLY A 328 30.03 -20.64 -45.79
N ALA A 329 29.85 -19.77 -46.78
CA ALA A 329 30.43 -19.90 -48.12
C ALA A 329 31.93 -19.50 -48.21
N SER A 330 32.53 -18.99 -47.13
CA SER A 330 33.92 -18.50 -47.10
C SER A 330 34.96 -19.45 -46.51
N LEU A 331 34.59 -20.69 -46.12
CA LEU A 331 35.55 -21.66 -45.60
C LEU A 331 36.15 -22.51 -46.73
N PRO A 332 37.47 -22.45 -47.00
CA PRO A 332 38.09 -23.26 -48.05
C PRO A 332 38.01 -24.74 -47.67
N LYS A 333 37.58 -25.58 -48.62
CA LYS A 333 37.67 -27.04 -48.50
C LYS A 333 39.15 -27.42 -48.41
N VAL A 334 39.56 -27.94 -47.27
CA VAL A 334 40.88 -28.57 -47.11
C VAL A 334 40.84 -29.89 -47.88
N ASP A 335 41.61 -29.94 -48.97
CA ASP A 335 41.81 -31.13 -49.79
C ASP A 335 42.62 -32.15 -49.00
N VAL A 336 42.00 -33.26 -48.61
CA VAL A 336 42.70 -34.40 -47.98
C VAL A 336 43.11 -35.36 -49.09
N ALA A 337 44.19 -35.02 -49.80
CA ALA A 337 44.87 -35.94 -50.71
C ALA A 337 46.01 -36.68 -49.97
N ARG A 338 46.00 -38.00 -50.12
CA ARG A 338 46.88 -39.00 -49.53
C ARG A 338 48.34 -38.89 -50.01
N ARG A 339 49.30 -38.90 -49.07
CA ARG A 339 50.44 -39.82 -48.86
C ARG A 339 51.63 -39.11 -48.23
#